data_AF-A0A1W0WGD3-F1
#
_entry.id   AF-A0A1W0WGD3-F1
#
_cell.length_a   1.000
_cell.length_b   1.000
_cell.length_c   1.000
_cell.angle_alpha   90.00
_cell.angle_beta   90.00
_cell.angle_gamma   90.00
#
_symmetry.space_group_name_H-M   'P 1'
#
loop_
_entity.id
_entity.type
_entity.pdbx_description
1 polymer ?
#
loop_
_entity_poly.entity_id
_entity_poly.type
_entity_poly.pdbx_seq_one_letter_code
_entity_poly.pdbx_strand_id
1 'polypeptide(L)'
;MAAENYKPLAPWTQLHRSLRTRIVGRIRRFRCSAGCMKNQIVSAFPILDWLLNYKIRSCLMGDVISGFTVGIMNIPQGMAYGVLSGVESINGL
;
A
#
# COMPACT_ATOMS: atom_id res chain seq x y z
N MET A 1 13.73 7.39 62.98
CA MET A 1 14.61 8.10 62.01
C MET A 1 14.92 7.15 60.86
N ALA A 2 14.12 7.18 59.80
CA ALA A 2 14.46 6.63 58.49
C ALA A 2 13.66 7.46 57.47
N ALA A 3 14.31 8.49 56.93
CA ALA A 3 13.77 9.28 55.83
C ALA A 3 13.78 8.41 54.57
N GLU A 4 12.65 7.77 54.29
CA GLU A 4 12.46 6.90 53.14
C GLU A 4 12.43 7.74 51.84
N ASN A 5 13.62 7.86 51.25
CA ASN A 5 13.95 7.89 49.81
C ASN A 5 12.82 8.18 48.78
N TYR A 6 12.08 9.27 48.92
CA TYR A 6 11.22 9.77 47.84
C TYR A 6 12.03 10.65 46.89
N LYS A 7 12.61 10.06 45.84
CA LYS A 7 13.14 10.80 44.69
C LYS A 7 11.95 11.34 43.87
N PRO A 8 11.83 12.65 43.64
CA PRO A 8 10.80 13.16 42.76
C PRO A 8 11.10 12.69 41.33
N LEU A 9 10.32 11.72 40.85
CA LEU A 9 10.41 11.25 39.47
C LEU A 9 10.07 12.41 38.53
N ALA A 10 11.02 12.77 37.65
CA ALA A 10 10.87 13.85 36.68
C ALA A 10 9.62 13.63 35.79
N PRO A 11 8.88 14.68 35.41
CA PRO A 11 7.58 14.56 34.72
C PRO A 11 7.62 13.69 33.45
N TRP A 12 8.74 13.76 32.72
CA TRP A 12 8.97 13.00 31.50
C TRP A 12 8.98 11.48 31.72
N THR A 13 9.36 10.99 32.90
CA THR A 13 9.34 9.54 33.20
C THR A 13 7.91 8.98 33.32
N GLN A 14 6.97 9.82 33.77
CA GLN A 14 5.56 9.48 33.90
C GLN A 14 4.88 9.44 32.52
N LEU A 15 5.25 10.39 31.64
CA LEU A 15 4.77 10.46 30.26
C LEU A 15 5.21 9.23 29.45
N HIS A 16 6.48 8.83 29.56
CA HIS A 16 7.00 7.67 28.83
C HIS A 16 6.32 6.36 29.26
N ARG A 17 5.97 6.19 30.54
CA ARG A 17 5.22 5.02 31.01
C ARG A 17 3.81 4.98 30.42
N SER A 18 3.12 6.12 30.34
CA SER A 18 1.78 6.24 29.74
C SER A 18 1.79 6.03 28.22
N LEU A 19 2.80 6.56 27.53
CA LEU A 19 2.99 6.32 26.09
C LEU A 19 3.34 4.86 25.81
N ARG A 20 4.22 4.24 26.62
CA ARG A 20 4.62 2.85 26.45
C ARG A 20 3.44 1.89 26.57
N THR A 21 2.55 2.07 27.54
CA THR A 21 1.37 1.20 27.68
C THR A 21 0.39 1.35 26.52
N ARG A 22 0.18 2.58 26.01
CA ARG A 22 -0.65 2.85 24.84
C ARG A 22 -0.07 2.29 23.54
N ILE A 23 1.25 2.45 23.34
CA ILE A 23 1.95 1.97 22.15
C ILE A 23 1.96 0.44 22.12
N VAL A 24 2.28 -0.23 23.24
CA VAL A 24 2.30 -1.70 23.32
C VAL A 24 0.90 -2.29 23.14
N GLY A 25 -0.15 -1.66 23.69
CA GLY A 25 -1.54 -2.09 23.48
C GLY A 25 -2.02 -1.93 22.03
N ARG A 26 -1.51 -0.92 21.31
CA ARG A 26 -1.79 -0.73 19.88
C ARG A 26 -0.99 -1.70 19.01
N ILE A 27 0.29 -1.95 19.31
CA ILE A 27 1.14 -2.91 18.59
C ILE A 27 0.64 -4.36 18.79
N ARG A 28 0.14 -4.71 19.98
CA ARG A 28 -0.46 -6.04 20.22
C ARG A 28 -1.69 -6.33 19.35
N ARG A 29 -2.42 -5.30 18.90
CA ARG A 29 -3.54 -5.46 17.95
C ARG A 29 -3.07 -5.80 16.53
N PHE A 30 -1.83 -5.49 16.17
CA PHE A 30 -1.24 -5.87 14.88
C PHE A 30 -0.62 -7.27 14.89
N ARG A 31 -0.60 -7.96 16.03
CA ARG A 31 -0.14 -9.36 16.12
C ARG A 31 -1.26 -10.35 15.79
N CYS A 32 -2.00 -10.08 14.73
CA CYS A 32 -2.94 -11.05 14.20
C CYS A 32 -2.16 -12.11 13.41
N SER A 33 -2.47 -13.38 13.69
CA SER A 33 -1.85 -14.59 13.13
C SER A 33 -1.74 -14.56 11.59
N ALA A 34 -0.90 -15.43 11.02
CA ALA A 34 -0.64 -15.56 9.58
C ALA A 34 -1.92 -15.60 8.70
N GLY A 35 -3.06 -16.02 9.24
CA GLY A 35 -4.36 -15.97 8.56
C GLY A 35 -4.92 -14.55 8.33
N CYS A 36 -4.76 -13.63 9.28
CA CYS A 36 -5.17 -12.24 9.12
C CYS A 36 -4.25 -11.49 8.15
N MET A 37 -2.96 -11.83 8.14
CA MET A 37 -2.00 -11.28 7.18
C MET A 37 -2.36 -11.67 5.74
N LYS A 38 -2.79 -12.91 5.51
CA LYS A 38 -3.34 -13.33 4.20
C LYS A 38 -4.56 -12.51 3.81
N ASN A 39 -5.53 -12.36 4.72
CA ASN A 39 -6.75 -11.61 4.43
C ASN A 39 -6.48 -10.11 4.20
N GLN A 40 -5.50 -9.53 4.91
CA GLN A 40 -5.09 -8.15 4.69
C GLN A 40 -4.31 -7.95 3.39
N ILE A 41 -3.48 -8.91 2.99
CA ILE A 41 -2.79 -8.84 1.68
C ILE A 41 -3.79 -8.93 0.53
N VAL A 42 -4.79 -9.81 0.62
CA VAL A 42 -5.85 -9.93 -0.40
C VAL A 42 -6.77 -8.70 -0.41
N SER A 43 -7.11 -8.13 0.75
CA SER A 43 -7.88 -6.87 0.80
C SER A 43 -7.09 -5.65 0.32
N ALA A 44 -5.77 -5.62 0.56
CA ALA A 44 -4.91 -4.51 0.13
C ALA A 44 -4.59 -4.59 -1.36
N PHE A 45 -4.45 -5.80 -1.90
CA PHE A 45 -4.12 -6.05 -3.30
C PHE A 45 -5.10 -7.08 -3.87
N PRO A 46 -6.34 -6.66 -4.20
CA PRO A 46 -7.34 -7.54 -4.83
C PRO A 46 -6.86 -8.12 -6.17
N ILE A 47 -5.82 -7.49 -6.76
CA ILE A 47 -5.17 -7.93 -7.98
C ILE A 47 -4.54 -9.32 -7.86
N LEU A 48 -4.08 -9.69 -6.66
CA LEU A 48 -3.42 -10.98 -6.44
C LEU A 48 -4.40 -12.15 -6.55
N ASP A 49 -5.68 -11.94 -6.25
CA ASP A 49 -6.70 -13.00 -6.26
C ASP A 49 -6.96 -13.53 -7.69
N TRP A 50 -7.09 -12.64 -8.67
CA TRP A 50 -7.24 -13.03 -10.07
C TRP A 50 -5.92 -13.47 -10.70
N LEU A 51 -4.79 -12.87 -10.30
CA LEU A 51 -3.48 -13.17 -10.86
C LEU A 51 -2.98 -14.57 -10.46
N LEU A 52 -3.22 -15.00 -9.22
CA LEU A 52 -2.86 -16.34 -8.73
C LEU A 52 -3.71 -17.45 -9.38
N ASN A 53 -4.94 -17.14 -9.79
CA ASN A 53 -5.84 -18.06 -10.49
C ASN A 53 -5.71 -17.98 -12.03
N TYR A 54 -4.76 -17.20 -12.54
CA TYR A 54 -4.66 -16.92 -13.97
C TYR A 54 -4.10 -18.11 -14.77
N LYS A 55 -4.85 -18.58 -15.77
CA LYS A 55 -4.38 -19.59 -16.72
C LYS A 55 -3.52 -18.96 -17.81
N ILE A 56 -2.24 -18.77 -17.48
CA ILE A 56 -1.25 -18.09 -18.33
C ILE A 56 -1.22 -18.68 -19.75
N ARG A 57 -1.24 -20.00 -19.92
CA ARG A 57 -1.08 -20.61 -21.26
C ARG A 57 -2.20 -20.29 -22.25
N SER A 58 -3.45 -20.13 -21.79
CA SER A 58 -4.60 -19.90 -22.66
C SER A 58 -4.93 -18.42 -22.83
N CYS A 59 -4.72 -17.61 -21.80
CA CYS A 59 -5.14 -16.21 -21.81
C CYS A 59 -4.02 -15.24 -22.22
N LEU A 60 -2.74 -15.59 -22.01
CA LEU A 60 -1.61 -14.71 -22.33
C LEU A 60 -1.54 -14.33 -23.82
N MET A 61 -1.89 -15.24 -24.73
CA MET A 61 -1.91 -14.94 -26.17
C MET A 61 -2.96 -13.87 -26.50
N GLY A 62 -4.14 -13.93 -25.87
CA GLY A 62 -5.20 -12.93 -26.03
C GLY A 62 -4.81 -11.59 -25.40
N ASP A 63 -4.15 -11.62 -24.24
CA ASP A 63 -3.66 -10.41 -23.56
C ASP A 63 -2.56 -9.71 -24.34
N VAL A 64 -1.66 -10.47 -24.97
CA VAL A 64 -0.58 -9.91 -25.79
C VAL A 64 -1.14 -9.24 -27.03
N ILE A 65 -2.06 -9.89 -27.75
CA ILE A 65 -2.68 -9.32 -28.95
C ILE A 65 -3.51 -8.08 -28.58
N SER A 66 -4.35 -8.18 -27.55
CA SER A 66 -5.17 -7.06 -27.10
C SER A 66 -4.32 -5.92 -26.54
N GLY A 67 -3.28 -6.20 -25.77
CA GLY A 67 -2.33 -5.21 -25.26
C GLY A 67 -1.57 -4.51 -26.38
N PHE A 68 -1.17 -5.24 -27.43
CA PHE A 68 -0.54 -4.65 -28.61
C PHE A 68 -1.50 -3.73 -29.37
N THR A 69 -2.74 -4.18 -29.61
CA THR A 69 -3.76 -3.37 -30.28
C THR A 69 -4.09 -2.10 -29.47
N VAL A 70 -4.30 -2.22 -28.16
CA VAL A 70 -4.56 -1.08 -27.28
C VAL A 70 -3.36 -0.14 -27.23
N GLY A 71 -2.14 -0.68 -27.20
CA GLY A 71 -0.90 0.11 -27.25
C GLY A 71 -0.79 0.98 -28.51
N ILE A 72 -1.11 0.40 -29.68
CA ILE A 72 -1.14 1.16 -30.94
C ILE A 72 -2.23 2.23 -30.92
N MET A 73 -3.41 1.92 -30.39
CA MET A 73 -4.55 2.86 -30.32
C MET A 73 -4.30 4.01 -29.35
N ASN A 74 -3.47 3.82 -28.32
CA ASN A 74 -3.12 4.89 -27.39
C ASN A 74 -2.21 5.95 -28.01
N ILE A 75 -1.47 5.65 -29.08
CA ILE A 75 -0.60 6.61 -29.78
C ILE A 75 -1.44 7.79 -30.34
N PRO A 76 -2.45 7.58 -31.21
CA PRO A 76 -3.29 8.68 -31.68
C PRO A 76 -4.16 9.29 -30.58
N GLN A 77 -4.62 8.51 -29.58
CA GLN A 77 -5.39 9.06 -28.46
C GLN A 77 -4.55 10.03 -27.62
N GLY A 78 -3.30 9.67 -27.28
CA GLY A 78 -2.37 10.54 -26.56
C GLY A 78 -2.06 11.82 -27.34
N MET A 79 -1.87 11.72 -28.66
CA MET A 79 -1.69 12.89 -29.52
C MET A 79 -2.93 13.80 -29.53
N ALA A 80 -4.14 13.24 -29.61
CA ALA A 80 -5.38 14.01 -29.57
C ALA A 80 -5.56 14.75 -28.23
N TYR A 81 -5.26 14.11 -27.10
CA TYR A 81 -5.32 14.75 -25.77
C TYR A 81 -4.24 15.83 -25.58
N GLY A 82 -3.05 15.66 -26.15
CA GLY A 82 -2.02 16.70 -26.19
C GLY A 82 -2.47 17.94 -26.97
N VAL A 83 -3.06 17.73 -28.14
CA VAL A 83 -3.60 18.84 -28.97
C VAL A 83 -4.75 19.57 -28.26
N LEU A 84 -5.63 18.85 -27.55
CA LEU A 84 -6.73 19.46 -26.78
C LEU A 84 -6.25 20.32 -25.60
N SER A 85 -5.06 20.06 -25.07
CA SER A 85 -4.51 20.78 -23.91
C SER A 85 -3.60 21.97 -24.30
N GLY A 86 -3.40 22.23 -25.59
CA GLY A 86 -2.63 23.39 -26.09
C GLY A 86 -1.13 23.32 -25.84
N VAL A 87 -0.62 22.16 -25.41
CA VAL A 87 0.81 21.87 -25.21
C VAL A 87 1.35 21.16 -26.44
N GLU A 88 2.60 21.42 -26.84
CA GLU A 88 3.23 20.68 -27.94
C GLU A 88 3.15 19.17 -27.65
N SER A 89 2.75 18.40 -28.67
CA SER A 89 2.36 16.98 -28.61
C SER A 89 3.46 16.01 -28.16
N ILE A 90 4.59 16.53 -27.67
CA ILE A 90 5.80 15.82 -27.28
C ILE A 90 5.94 15.64 -25.76
N ASN A 91 5.14 16.35 -24.95
CA ASN A 91 5.24 16.32 -23.48
C ASN A 91 4.30 15.28 -22.82
N GLY A 92 3.64 14.44 -23.62
CA GLY A 92 2.64 13.45 -23.17
C GLY A 92 3.14 12.01 -23.10
N LEU A 93 4.46 11.77 -23.09
CA LEU A 93 5.07 10.45 -22.92
C LEU A 93 6.00 10.41 -21.71
#